data_AF-A0A1D6I0F2-F1
#
_entry.id   AF-A0A1D6I0F2-F1
#
_cell.length_a   1.000
_cell.length_b   1.000
_cell.length_c   1.000
_cell.angle_alpha   90.00
_cell.angle_beta   90.00
_cell.angle_gamma   90.00
#
_symmetry.space_group_name_H-M   'P 1'
#
loop_
_entity.id
_entity.type
_entity.pdbx_description
1 polymer ?
#
loop_
_entity_poly.entity_id
_entity_poly.type
_entity_poly.pdbx_seq_one_letter_code
_entity_poly.pdbx_strand_id
1 'polypeptide(L)'
;MANAGLRAYREVLRLVRRLPAETQPYYAKYARQNFVNYRDLAADDDLGALLRRAYTHSTWVLSKYSIDAGKVAVRLKDLTDGHAVM
;
A
#
# COMPACT_ATOMS: atom_id res chain seq x y z
N MET A 1 -4.14 -15.66 -4.83
CA MET A 1 -4.66 -14.54 -5.68
C MET A 1 -3.52 -13.86 -6.44
N ALA A 2 -3.27 -14.20 -7.71
CA ALA A 2 -2.04 -13.81 -8.46
C ALA A 2 -1.80 -12.28 -8.68
N ASN A 3 -2.57 -11.38 -8.08
CA ASN A 3 -2.47 -9.93 -8.32
C ASN A 3 -2.71 -9.04 -7.09
N ALA A 4 -2.83 -9.58 -5.87
CA ALA A 4 -3.11 -8.73 -4.70
C ALA A 4 -2.01 -7.69 -4.45
N GLY A 5 -0.74 -8.07 -4.58
CA GLY A 5 0.40 -7.14 -4.48
C GLY A 5 0.33 -6.02 -5.53
N LEU A 6 -0.02 -6.33 -6.79
CA LEU A 6 -0.19 -5.32 -7.83
C LEU A 6 -1.38 -4.39 -7.57
N ARG A 7 -2.49 -4.92 -7.03
CA ARG A 7 -3.66 -4.12 -6.63
C ARG A 7 -3.30 -3.17 -5.49
N ALA A 8 -2.62 -3.68 -4.47
CA ALA A 8 -2.16 -2.87 -3.35
C ALA A 8 -1.18 -1.78 -3.81
N TYR A 9 -0.23 -2.11 -4.69
CA TYR A 9 0.67 -1.11 -5.28
C TYR A 9 -0.10 0.02 -5.98
N ARG A 10 -1.11 -0.32 -6.79
CA ARG A 10 -1.96 0.68 -7.47
C ARG A 10 -2.71 1.56 -6.48
N GLU A 11 -3.25 0.99 -5.40
CA GLU A 11 -3.89 1.79 -4.35
C GLU A 11 -2.89 2.70 -3.64
N VAL A 12 -1.70 2.22 -3.29
CA VAL A 12 -0.64 3.05 -2.71
C VAL A 12 -0.31 4.22 -3.63
N LEU A 13 -0.17 4.01 -4.94
CA LEU A 13 0.06 5.12 -5.89
C LEU A 13 -1.12 6.12 -5.96
N ARG A 14 -2.35 5.68 -5.72
CA ARG A 14 -3.50 6.62 -5.61
C ARG A 14 -3.44 7.42 -4.32
N LEU A 15 -3.01 6.82 -3.22
CA LEU A 15 -2.80 7.52 -1.95
C LEU A 15 -1.65 8.54 -2.05
N VAL A 16 -0.56 8.18 -2.73
CA VAL A 16 0.56 9.10 -2.98
C VAL A 16 0.11 10.37 -3.69
N ARG A 17 -0.84 10.29 -4.64
CA ARG A 17 -1.38 11.48 -5.34
C ARG A 17 -2.17 12.44 -4.43
N ARG A 18 -2.52 12.03 -3.21
CA ARG A 18 -3.18 12.88 -2.22
C ARG A 18 -2.20 13.68 -1.36
N LEU A 19 -0.91 13.32 -1.39
CA LEU A 19 0.13 13.98 -0.61
C LEU A 19 0.51 15.34 -1.24
N PRO A 20 1.18 16.23 -0.50
CA PRO A 20 1.74 17.45 -1.06
C PRO A 20 2.63 17.15 -2.26
N ALA A 21 2.49 17.95 -3.33
CA ALA A 21 3.05 17.67 -4.66
C ALA A 21 4.56 17.41 -4.63
N GLU A 22 5.29 18.17 -3.82
CA GLU A 22 6.73 18.09 -3.62
C GLU A 22 7.19 16.76 -2.99
N THR A 23 6.30 16.08 -2.27
CA THR A 23 6.60 14.82 -1.58
C THR A 23 6.25 13.58 -2.41
N GLN A 24 5.38 13.73 -3.42
CA GLN A 24 4.88 12.60 -4.21
C GLN A 24 5.98 11.80 -4.91
N PRO A 25 7.02 12.41 -5.53
CA PRO A 25 8.09 11.66 -6.18
C PRO A 25 8.84 10.73 -5.21
N TYR A 26 9.09 11.21 -3.98
CA TYR A 26 9.76 10.43 -2.94
C TYR A 26 8.93 9.19 -2.56
N TYR A 27 7.65 9.36 -2.23
CA TYR A 27 6.80 8.24 -1.83
C TYR A 27 6.46 7.29 -2.98
N ALA A 28 6.33 7.79 -4.21
CA ALA A 28 6.15 6.94 -5.39
C ALA A 28 7.38 6.04 -5.64
N LYS A 29 8.59 6.60 -5.52
CA LYS A 29 9.84 5.83 -5.63
C LYS A 29 9.94 4.79 -4.51
N TYR A 30 9.67 5.21 -3.28
CA TYR A 30 9.68 4.31 -2.13
C TYR A 30 8.69 3.15 -2.31
N ALA A 31 7.45 3.44 -2.74
CA ALA A 31 6.46 2.40 -3.04
C ALA A 31 6.96 1.44 -4.12
N ARG A 32 7.51 1.95 -5.23
CA ARG A 32 8.04 1.10 -6.30
C ARG A 32 9.13 0.15 -5.79
N GLN A 33 10.07 0.64 -4.99
CA GLN A 33 11.13 -0.17 -4.39
C GLN A 33 10.58 -1.23 -3.42
N ASN A 34 9.49 -0.92 -2.71
CA ASN A 34 8.83 -1.85 -1.79
C ASN A 34 7.83 -2.79 -2.46
N PHE A 35 7.56 -2.69 -3.77
CA PHE A 35 6.67 -3.62 -4.48
C PHE A 35 7.39 -4.40 -5.59
N VAL A 36 8.57 -3.96 -6.04
CA VAL A 36 9.33 -4.64 -7.12
C VAL A 36 9.75 -6.06 -6.73
N ASN A 37 10.14 -6.27 -5.47
CA ASN A 37 10.57 -7.58 -4.97
C ASN A 37 9.41 -8.58 -4.80
N TYR A 38 8.18 -8.12 -4.96
CA TYR A 38 6.99 -8.88 -4.56
C TYR A 38 6.19 -9.43 -5.75
N ARG A 39 6.66 -9.21 -6.99
CA ARG A 39 6.08 -9.84 -8.18
C ARG A 39 6.20 -11.36 -8.16
N ASP A 40 7.24 -11.86 -7.51
CA ASP A 40 7.63 -13.28 -7.51
C ASP A 40 7.47 -13.92 -6.12
N LEU A 41 6.62 -13.37 -5.24
CA LEU A 41 6.36 -14.01 -3.96
C LEU A 41 5.76 -15.40 -4.19
N ALA A 42 6.53 -16.41 -3.81
CA ALA A 42 6.15 -17.82 -3.87
C ALA A 42 5.26 -18.25 -2.68
N ALA A 43 5.28 -17.50 -1.58
CA ALA A 43 4.58 -17.81 -0.34
C ALA A 43 3.47 -16.80 -0.02
N ASP A 44 2.33 -17.30 0.44
CA ASP A 44 1.16 -16.50 0.80
C ASP A 44 1.41 -15.60 2.05
N ASP A 45 2.21 -16.10 3.00
CA ASP A 45 2.57 -15.36 4.23
C ASP A 45 3.34 -14.05 3.92
N ASP A 46 4.24 -14.09 2.94
CA ASP A 46 5.00 -12.92 2.52
C ASP A 46 4.08 -11.83 1.94
N LEU A 47 3.03 -12.26 1.24
CA LEU A 47 2.05 -11.35 0.66
C LEU A 47 1.20 -10.71 1.75
N GLY A 48 0.73 -11.49 2.73
CA GLY A 48 0.00 -10.95 3.87
C GLY A 48 0.82 -9.92 4.66
N ALA A 49 2.10 -10.22 4.93
CA ALA A 49 3.01 -9.30 5.60
C ALA A 49 3.25 -8.01 4.78
N LEU A 50 3.43 -8.13 3.46
CA LEU A 50 3.54 -6.98 2.56
C LEU A 50 2.31 -6.08 2.63
N LEU A 51 1.11 -6.66 2.52
CA LEU A 51 -0.14 -5.91 2.51
C LEU A 51 -0.33 -5.15 3.82
N ARG A 52 -0.09 -5.82 4.96
CA ARG A 52 -0.11 -5.17 6.29
C ARG A 52 0.87 -4.01 6.37
N ARG A 53 2.13 -4.22 5.96
CA ARG A 53 3.15 -3.16 5.97
C ARG A 53 2.78 -2.00 5.05
N ALA A 54 2.26 -2.29 3.87
CA ALA A 54 1.82 -1.27 2.91
C ALA A 54 0.66 -0.44 3.47
N TYR A 55 -0.30 -1.08 4.13
CA TYR A 55 -1.40 -0.39 4.80
C TYR A 55 -0.89 0.50 5.94
N THR A 56 -0.15 -0.06 6.91
CA THR A 56 0.40 0.67 8.05
C THR A 56 1.26 1.87 7.61
N HIS A 57 2.15 1.68 6.63
CA HIS A 57 2.99 2.76 6.16
C HIS A 57 2.17 3.84 5.44
N SER A 58 1.21 3.45 4.60
CA SER A 58 0.37 4.42 3.88
C SER A 58 -0.48 5.25 4.83
N THR A 59 -1.10 4.63 5.85
CA THR A 59 -1.89 5.36 6.84
C THR A 59 -1.02 6.30 7.67
N TRP A 60 0.17 5.86 8.09
CA TRP A 60 1.12 6.72 8.79
C TRP A 60 1.54 7.95 7.96
N VAL A 61 1.87 7.76 6.68
CA VAL A 61 2.21 8.87 5.77
C VAL A 61 1.03 9.81 5.57
N LEU A 62 -0.18 9.30 5.40
CA LEU A 62 -1.38 10.14 5.24
C LEU A 62 -1.63 10.98 6.51
N SER A 63 -1.53 10.36 7.69
CA SER A 63 -1.67 11.07 8.97
C SER A 63 -0.60 12.14 9.17
N LYS A 64 0.64 11.90 8.71
CA LYS A 64 1.72 12.90 8.74
C LYS A 64 1.35 14.20 8.03
N TYR A 65 0.53 14.13 6.97
CA TYR A 65 0.06 15.29 6.21
C TYR A 65 -1.39 15.67 6.51
N SER A 66 -1.93 15.24 7.67
CA SER A 66 -3.30 15.53 8.10
C SER A 66 -4.39 15.09 7.10
N ILE A 67 -4.11 14.04 6.32
CA ILE A 67 -5.09 13.43 5.41
C ILE A 67 -5.79 12.30 6.17
N ASP A 68 -7.12 12.31 6.17
CA ASP A 68 -7.94 11.29 6.83
C ASP A 68 -7.75 9.91 6.17
N ALA A 69 -6.84 9.13 6.75
CA ALA A 69 -6.52 7.79 6.31
C ALA A 69 -7.71 6.82 6.41
N GLY A 70 -8.58 6.98 7.41
CA GLY A 70 -9.77 6.15 7.60
C GLY A 70 -10.73 6.26 6.41
N LYS A 71 -10.84 7.46 5.84
CA LYS A 71 -11.67 7.71 4.65
C LYS A 71 -10.98 7.35 3.33
N VAL A 72 -9.68 7.64 3.18
CA VAL A 72 -9.02 7.50 1.86
C VAL A 72 -8.36 6.15 1.62
N ALA A 73 -7.95 5.44 2.67
CA ALA A 73 -7.21 4.17 2.57
C ALA A 73 -8.11 2.92 2.66
N VAL A 74 -9.44 3.07 2.60
CA VAL A 74 -10.43 1.98 2.71
C VAL A 74 -10.11 0.83 1.75
N ARG A 75 -9.87 1.13 0.46
CA ARG A 75 -9.56 0.09 -0.54
C ARG A 75 -8.27 -0.68 -0.23
N LEU A 76 -7.28 -0.02 0.37
CA LEU A 76 -6.04 -0.70 0.76
C LEU A 76 -6.26 -1.57 2.01
N LYS A 77 -7.11 -1.11 2.92
CA LYS A 77 -7.56 -1.90 4.08
C LYS A 77 -8.28 -3.17 3.62
N ASP A 78 -9.25 -3.04 2.70
CA ASP A 78 -10.02 -4.19 2.18
C ASP A 78 -9.13 -5.25 1.52
N LEU A 79 -8.10 -4.83 0.79
CA LEU A 79 -7.11 -5.75 0.21
C LEU A 79 -6.30 -6.48 1.29
N THR A 80 -6.01 -5.81 2.40
CA THR A 80 -5.25 -6.38 3.52
C THR A 80 -6.11 -7.35 4.32
N ASP A 81 -7.34 -6.95 4.64
CA ASP A 81 -8.31 -7.76 5.39
C ASP A 81 -8.75 -8.99 4.59
N GLY A 82 -9.00 -8.83 3.29
CA GLY A 82 -9.36 -9.92 2.40
C GLY A 82 -8.25 -10.96 2.22
N HIS A 83 -6.99 -10.60 2.47
CA HIS A 83 -5.87 -11.56 2.51
C HIS A 83 -5.80 -12.28 3.86
N ALA A 84 -6.10 -11.59 4.97
CA ALA A 84 -6.02 -12.18 6.31
C ALA A 84 -7.10 -13.25 6.60
N VAL A 85 -8.16 -13.29 5.81
CA VAL A 85 -9.27 -14.26 5.93
C VAL A 85 -9.03 -15.52 5.06
N MET A 86 -8.00 -15.52 4.21
CA MET A 86 -7.60 -16.69 3.41
C MET A 86 -6.63 -17.60 4.16
#